data_AF-A0A4V0BU11-F1
#
_entry.id   AF-A0A4V0BU11-F1
#
_cell.length_a   1.000
_cell.length_b   1.000
_cell.length_c   1.000
_cell.angle_alpha   90.00
_cell.angle_beta   90.00
_cell.angle_gamma   90.00
#
_symmetry.space_group_name_H-M   'P 1'
#
loop_
_entity.id
_entity.type
_entity.pdbx_description
1 polymer ?
#
loop_
_entity_poly.entity_id
_entity_poly.type
_entity_poly.pdbx_seq_one_letter_code
_entity_poly.pdbx_strand_id
1 'polypeptide(L)'
;MSLFGKYKEEFDKKYGTSETFVAFLPEHLKYNKVVELRKKNGSSNEQYYKWQFLYSIVNSGMYARDFIGTEVQFPKGNKDSAPIKLDAAIFDDIEWFGHYQKYWQNNDLDSLEWLKQHLLVALEFKKEDAKNVAEVWDKQLKSYMNESRKDPCFGVLYDTERLFLFKKEEKSFVRYSDEYNVKGLASKTSELSLLVPDPYVNLPDFNTLISKGHSKKIDITRQKIKDLEVISGIQSIQINNSMSSILKMMDRVGLVNQKGFEILI
;
A
#
# COMPACT_ATOMS: atom_id res chain seq x y z
N MET A 1 -5.84 -20.17 -4.50
CA MET A 1 -5.29 -19.09 -5.35
C MET A 1 -6.09 -17.82 -5.06
N SER A 2 -5.43 -16.69 -4.76
CA SER A 2 -6.13 -15.42 -4.55
C SER A 2 -6.78 -14.92 -5.84
N LEU A 3 -7.83 -14.09 -5.76
CA LEU A 3 -8.43 -13.48 -6.94
C LEU A 3 -7.41 -12.67 -7.74
N PHE A 4 -6.53 -11.94 -7.06
CA PHE A 4 -5.38 -11.27 -7.69
C PHE A 4 -4.55 -12.25 -8.54
N GLY A 5 -4.12 -13.38 -7.98
CA GLY A 5 -3.29 -14.35 -8.70
C GLY A 5 -3.98 -14.92 -9.94
N LYS A 6 -5.30 -15.15 -9.86
CA LYS A 6 -6.10 -15.60 -11.01
C LYS A 6 -6.06 -14.58 -12.16
N TYR A 7 -6.27 -13.29 -11.87
CA TYR A 7 -6.26 -12.24 -12.90
C TYR A 7 -4.86 -11.88 -13.39
N LYS A 8 -3.82 -12.11 -12.56
CA LYS A 8 -2.41 -12.05 -13.00
C LYS A 8 -2.15 -13.09 -14.10
N GLU A 9 -2.54 -14.34 -13.85
CA GLU A 9 -2.41 -15.40 -14.87
C GLU A 9 -3.25 -15.15 -16.11
N GLU A 10 -4.44 -14.55 -15.96
CA GLU A 10 -5.26 -14.13 -17.10
C GLU A 10 -4.55 -13.07 -17.95
N PHE A 11 -3.94 -12.06 -17.30
CA PHE A 11 -3.13 -11.07 -17.99
C PHE A 11 -1.97 -11.72 -18.74
N ASP A 12 -1.24 -12.63 -18.09
CA ASP A 12 -0.10 -13.31 -18.70
C ASP A 12 -0.50 -14.17 -19.89
N LYS A 13 -1.64 -14.85 -19.83
CA LYS A 13 -2.16 -15.62 -20.96
C LYS A 13 -2.54 -14.72 -22.14
N LYS A 14 -3.10 -13.55 -21.85
CA LYS A 14 -3.63 -12.65 -22.87
C LYS A 14 -2.57 -11.75 -23.50
N TYR A 15 -1.64 -11.25 -22.69
CA TYR A 15 -0.66 -10.23 -23.08
C TYR A 15 0.79 -10.70 -22.95
N GLY A 16 1.00 -11.93 -22.47
CA GLY A 16 2.32 -12.50 -22.25
C GLY A 16 3.23 -12.41 -23.46
N THR A 17 2.71 -12.53 -24.69
CA THR A 17 3.47 -12.39 -25.95
C THR A 17 3.22 -11.09 -26.70
N SER A 18 2.36 -10.20 -26.19
CA SER A 18 2.06 -8.93 -26.86
C SER A 18 3.23 -7.95 -26.78
N GLU A 19 3.46 -7.22 -27.86
CA GLU A 19 4.46 -6.14 -27.91
C GLU A 19 3.94 -4.84 -27.31
N THR A 20 2.64 -4.58 -27.46
CA THR A 20 2.00 -3.34 -27.02
C THR A 20 0.72 -3.59 -26.22
N PHE A 21 0.33 -2.58 -25.44
CA PHE A 21 -0.88 -2.58 -24.62
C PHE A 21 -1.52 -1.20 -24.65
N VAL A 22 -2.86 -1.15 -24.70
CA VAL A 22 -3.60 0.10 -24.59
C VAL A 22 -3.93 0.32 -23.11
N ALA A 23 -3.33 1.34 -22.52
CA ALA A 23 -3.56 1.71 -21.13
C ALA A 23 -5.04 1.97 -20.87
N PHE A 24 -5.63 1.19 -19.95
CA PHE A 24 -7.03 1.30 -19.55
C PHE A 24 -7.24 2.26 -18.36
N LEU A 25 -6.14 2.76 -17.79
CA LEU A 25 -6.11 3.79 -16.75
C LEU A 25 -5.51 5.08 -17.33
N PRO A 26 -5.87 6.26 -16.78
CA PRO A 26 -5.22 7.50 -17.20
C PRO A 26 -3.72 7.46 -16.91
N GLU A 27 -2.93 7.92 -17.87
CA GLU A 27 -1.50 8.14 -17.74
C GLU A 27 -1.20 9.63 -17.81
N HIS A 28 -0.79 10.21 -16.68
CA HIS A 28 -0.72 11.65 -16.49
C HIS A 28 -2.07 12.33 -16.86
N LEU A 29 -2.14 13.11 -17.94
CA LEU A 29 -3.36 13.80 -18.41
C LEU A 29 -4.02 13.11 -19.62
N LYS A 30 -3.55 11.92 -20.02
CA LYS A 30 -3.97 11.25 -21.25
C LYS A 30 -4.64 9.91 -20.96
N TYR A 31 -5.61 9.55 -21.78
CA TYR A 31 -6.24 8.23 -21.79
C TYR A 31 -5.78 7.41 -22.99
N ASN A 32 -5.98 6.09 -22.92
CA ASN A 32 -5.79 5.15 -24.03
C ASN A 32 -4.38 5.22 -24.66
N LYS A 33 -3.36 5.53 -23.85
CA LYS A 33 -1.99 5.57 -24.34
C LYS A 33 -1.55 4.15 -24.72
N VAL A 34 -0.97 4.00 -25.89
CA VAL A 34 -0.32 2.74 -26.29
C VAL A 34 1.06 2.72 -25.65
N VAL A 35 1.36 1.64 -24.94
CA VAL A 35 2.66 1.41 -24.30
C VAL A 35 3.30 0.15 -24.85
N GLU A 36 4.63 0.12 -24.86
CA GLU A 36 5.40 -1.09 -25.18
C GLU A 36 5.53 -1.95 -23.93
N LEU A 37 5.31 -3.26 -24.06
CA LEU A 37 5.45 -4.23 -22.97
C LEU A 37 6.78 -4.99 -23.00
N ARG A 38 7.52 -4.88 -24.10
CA ARG A 38 8.74 -5.66 -24.34
C ARG A 38 9.91 -4.77 -24.70
N LYS A 39 11.11 -5.25 -24.41
CA LYS A 39 12.36 -4.66 -24.88
C LYS A 39 12.66 -5.20 -26.29
N LYS A 40 13.58 -4.55 -27.00
CA LYS A 40 14.08 -4.99 -28.33
C LYS A 40 14.57 -6.44 -28.37
N ASN A 41 15.00 -7.00 -27.24
CA ASN A 41 15.46 -8.39 -27.12
C ASN A 41 14.32 -9.40 -26.87
N GLY A 42 13.06 -8.98 -26.92
CA GLY A 42 11.92 -9.85 -26.67
C GLY A 42 11.74 -10.27 -25.21
N SER A 43 12.34 -9.58 -24.24
CA SER A 43 12.01 -9.77 -22.82
C SER A 43 11.01 -8.71 -22.35
N SER A 44 10.11 -9.05 -21.41
CA SER A 44 9.16 -8.10 -20.82
C SER A 44 9.90 -6.91 -20.20
N ASN A 45 9.36 -5.70 -20.29
CA ASN A 45 9.93 -4.52 -19.64
C ASN A 45 9.20 -4.23 -18.31
N GLU A 46 9.50 -3.11 -17.65
CA GLU A 46 8.83 -2.70 -16.39
C GLU A 46 7.34 -2.40 -16.59
N GLN A 47 6.96 -1.84 -17.75
CA GLN A 47 5.55 -1.57 -18.08
C GLN A 47 4.73 -2.86 -18.10
N TYR A 48 5.29 -4.00 -18.53
CA TYR A 48 4.61 -5.30 -18.43
C TYR A 48 4.14 -5.58 -17.00
N TYR A 49 5.04 -5.48 -16.01
CA TYR A 49 4.72 -5.79 -14.61
C TYR A 49 3.80 -4.74 -13.99
N LYS A 50 3.96 -3.46 -14.34
CA LYS A 50 3.01 -2.40 -13.98
C LYS A 50 1.59 -2.73 -14.44
N TRP A 51 1.40 -3.01 -15.73
CA TRP A 51 0.07 -3.28 -16.28
C TRP A 51 -0.50 -4.63 -15.84
N GLN A 52 0.35 -5.64 -15.63
CA GLN A 52 -0.03 -6.91 -15.02
C GLN A 52 -0.62 -6.70 -13.61
N PHE A 53 0.06 -5.95 -12.76
CA PHE A 53 -0.42 -5.64 -11.40
C PHE A 53 -1.72 -4.84 -11.43
N LEU A 54 -1.75 -3.74 -12.18
CA LEU A 54 -2.91 -2.85 -12.27
C LEU A 54 -4.15 -3.58 -12.84
N TYR A 55 -3.95 -4.42 -13.85
CA TYR A 55 -5.01 -5.28 -14.38
C TYR A 55 -5.52 -6.23 -13.30
N SER A 56 -4.63 -6.84 -12.53
CA SER A 56 -4.98 -7.82 -11.51
C SER A 56 -5.79 -7.21 -10.37
N ILE A 57 -5.42 -6.03 -9.86
CA ILE A 57 -6.16 -5.37 -8.78
C ILE A 57 -7.53 -4.84 -9.22
N VAL A 58 -7.67 -4.41 -10.48
CA VAL A 58 -8.94 -3.89 -11.00
C VAL A 58 -9.91 -5.03 -11.32
N ASN A 59 -9.46 -6.04 -12.05
CA ASN A 59 -10.35 -7.15 -12.45
C ASN A 59 -10.70 -8.09 -11.29
N SER A 60 -9.87 -8.15 -10.24
CA SER A 60 -10.22 -8.85 -9.00
C SER A 60 -11.27 -8.11 -8.17
N GLY A 61 -11.62 -6.87 -8.51
CA GLY A 61 -12.56 -6.04 -7.76
C GLY A 61 -11.99 -5.44 -6.48
N MET A 62 -10.68 -5.55 -6.25
CA MET A 62 -10.03 -4.97 -5.06
C MET A 62 -10.03 -3.44 -5.09
N TYR A 63 -9.89 -2.86 -6.29
CA TYR A 63 -9.89 -1.42 -6.52
C TYR A 63 -10.67 -1.09 -7.79
N ALA A 64 -11.59 -0.13 -7.72
CA ALA A 64 -12.25 0.38 -8.91
C ALA A 64 -11.30 1.31 -9.68
N ARG A 65 -11.31 1.19 -11.01
CA ARG A 65 -10.39 1.93 -11.89
C ARG A 65 -10.46 3.45 -11.74
N ASP A 66 -11.62 3.98 -11.34
CA ASP A 66 -11.89 5.41 -11.28
C ASP A 66 -11.08 6.11 -10.16
N PHE A 67 -10.57 5.35 -9.20
CA PHE A 67 -9.69 5.84 -8.12
C PHE A 67 -8.19 5.81 -8.48
N ILE A 68 -7.82 5.27 -9.65
CA ILE A 68 -6.43 4.92 -9.96
C ILE A 68 -5.89 5.80 -11.09
N GLY A 69 -4.74 6.41 -10.85
CA GLY A 69 -3.94 7.12 -11.84
C GLY A 69 -2.59 6.48 -12.06
N THR A 70 -2.04 6.61 -13.27
CA THR A 70 -0.66 6.20 -13.58
C THR A 70 0.20 7.38 -14.00
N GLU A 71 1.51 7.30 -13.73
CA GLU A 71 2.47 8.38 -14.00
C GLU A 71 2.03 9.72 -13.39
N VAL A 72 1.43 9.66 -12.19
CA VAL A 72 0.89 10.81 -11.45
C VAL A 72 2.06 11.64 -10.92
N GLN A 73 1.99 12.96 -11.12
CA GLN A 73 3.08 13.86 -10.78
C GLN A 73 2.69 14.86 -9.70
N PHE A 74 3.57 15.03 -8.72
CA PHE A 74 3.52 16.11 -7.73
C PHE A 74 4.71 17.06 -7.94
N PRO A 75 4.49 18.38 -7.95
CA PRO A 75 5.55 19.36 -8.12
C PRO A 75 6.54 19.31 -6.95
N LYS A 76 7.82 19.56 -7.23
CA LYS A 76 8.81 19.85 -6.18
C LYS A 76 8.79 21.35 -5.87
N GLY A 77 9.16 21.72 -4.64
CA GLY A 77 9.10 23.11 -4.16
C GLY A 77 9.99 24.11 -4.92
N ASN A 78 10.94 23.63 -5.72
CA ASN A 78 11.82 24.47 -6.55
C ASN A 78 11.33 24.46 -8.00
N LYS A 79 11.24 25.65 -8.61
CA LYS A 79 10.72 25.87 -9.97
C LYS A 79 11.41 25.04 -11.06
N ASP A 80 12.71 24.76 -10.88
CA ASP A 80 13.53 24.03 -11.86
C ASP A 80 13.66 22.53 -11.55
N SER A 81 13.07 22.06 -10.45
CA SER A 81 13.17 20.66 -10.05
C SER A 81 12.12 19.82 -10.75
N ALA A 82 12.55 18.72 -11.37
CA ALA A 82 11.64 17.75 -11.97
C ALA A 82 10.61 17.25 -10.94
N PRO A 83 9.32 17.20 -11.29
CA PRO A 83 8.26 16.69 -10.42
C PRO A 83 8.58 15.30 -9.88
N ILE A 84 8.07 15.00 -8.68
CA ILE A 84 8.02 13.63 -8.17
C ILE A 84 6.97 12.90 -8.97
N LYS A 85 7.36 11.82 -9.64
CA LYS A 85 6.52 11.07 -10.55
C LYS A 85 6.30 9.68 -9.97
N LEU A 86 5.07 9.39 -9.58
CA LEU A 86 4.63 8.08 -9.10
C LEU A 86 4.25 7.24 -10.32
N ASP A 87 4.70 5.99 -10.37
CA ASP A 87 4.30 5.10 -11.46
C ASP A 87 2.79 4.83 -11.45
N ALA A 88 2.21 4.69 -10.26
CA ALA A 88 0.78 4.75 -10.04
C ALA A 88 0.41 5.28 -8.65
N ALA A 89 -0.82 5.78 -8.55
CA ALA A 89 -1.41 6.28 -7.32
C ALA A 89 -2.87 5.83 -7.24
N ILE A 90 -3.34 5.55 -6.03
CA ILE A 90 -4.75 5.29 -5.74
C ILE A 90 -5.22 6.37 -4.78
N PHE A 91 -6.33 7.01 -5.12
CA PHE A 91 -6.99 8.03 -4.33
C PHE A 91 -8.21 7.45 -3.63
N ASP A 92 -8.66 8.08 -2.56
CA ASP A 92 -9.87 7.67 -1.84
C ASP A 92 -11.17 8.28 -2.42
N ASP A 93 -11.05 9.15 -3.41
CA ASP A 93 -12.17 9.86 -4.04
C ASP A 93 -12.01 9.89 -5.57
N ILE A 94 -13.12 9.69 -6.29
CA ILE A 94 -13.18 9.60 -7.76
C ILE A 94 -12.93 10.95 -8.45
N GLU A 95 -13.08 12.07 -7.74
CA GLU A 95 -12.87 13.41 -8.29
C GLU A 95 -11.39 13.76 -8.48
N TRP A 96 -10.47 12.88 -8.04
CA TRP A 96 -9.02 13.12 -8.10
C TRP A 96 -8.53 13.55 -9.48
N PHE A 97 -9.04 12.94 -10.56
CA PHE A 97 -8.55 13.25 -11.89
C PHE A 97 -8.93 14.68 -12.32
N GLY A 98 -10.12 15.15 -11.91
CA GLY A 98 -10.55 16.53 -12.15
C GLY A 98 -9.67 17.54 -11.42
N HIS A 99 -9.34 17.29 -10.15
CA HIS A 99 -8.38 18.09 -9.40
C HIS A 99 -6.97 18.05 -10.02
N TYR A 100 -6.53 16.87 -10.45
CA TYR A 100 -5.25 16.68 -11.13
C TYR A 100 -5.16 17.51 -12.43
N GLN A 101 -6.22 17.50 -13.25
CA GLN A 101 -6.29 18.32 -14.46
C GLN A 101 -6.25 19.82 -14.13
N LYS A 102 -7.06 20.28 -13.16
CA LYS A 102 -7.08 21.69 -12.74
C LYS A 102 -5.70 22.17 -12.30
N TYR A 103 -4.98 21.37 -11.51
CA TYR A 103 -3.63 21.72 -11.10
C TYR A 103 -2.67 21.84 -12.29
N TRP A 104 -2.59 20.82 -13.15
CA TRP A 104 -1.61 20.82 -14.25
C TRP A 104 -1.94 21.80 -15.39
N GLN A 105 -3.21 22.19 -15.55
CA GLN A 105 -3.62 23.14 -16.58
C GLN A 105 -3.59 24.59 -16.08
N ASN A 106 -3.95 24.83 -14.82
CA ASN A 106 -4.18 26.17 -14.28
C ASN A 106 -3.29 26.53 -13.07
N ASN A 107 -2.41 25.62 -12.65
CA ASN A 107 -1.61 25.75 -11.42
C ASN A 107 -2.47 25.98 -10.16
N ASP A 108 -3.64 25.32 -10.11
CA ASP A 108 -4.62 25.43 -9.03
C ASP A 108 -4.09 24.77 -7.74
N LEU A 109 -3.58 25.60 -6.82
CA LEU A 109 -2.93 25.13 -5.60
C LEU A 109 -3.91 24.42 -4.65
N ASP A 110 -5.18 24.81 -4.64
CA ASP A 110 -6.20 24.14 -3.82
C ASP A 110 -6.42 22.69 -4.28
N SER A 111 -6.42 22.45 -5.60
CA SER A 111 -6.47 21.08 -6.15
C SER A 111 -5.21 20.28 -5.83
N LEU A 112 -4.02 20.91 -5.83
CA LEU A 112 -2.80 20.23 -5.41
C LEU A 112 -2.88 19.77 -3.95
N GLU A 113 -3.34 20.67 -3.08
CA GLU A 113 -3.51 20.40 -1.65
C GLU A 113 -4.54 19.29 -1.41
N TRP A 114 -5.65 19.32 -2.15
CA TRP A 114 -6.67 18.26 -2.15
C TRP A 114 -6.08 16.91 -2.55
N LEU A 115 -5.31 16.84 -3.65
CA LEU A 115 -4.69 15.59 -4.12
C LEU A 115 -3.79 14.97 -3.05
N LYS A 116 -3.04 15.80 -2.31
CA LYS A 116 -2.20 15.32 -1.20
C LYS A 116 -3.03 14.75 -0.06
N GLN A 117 -4.17 15.36 0.27
CA GLN A 117 -5.07 14.85 1.32
C GLN A 117 -5.77 13.54 0.94
N HIS A 118 -6.00 13.34 -0.35
CA HIS A 118 -6.76 12.21 -0.90
C HIS A 118 -5.89 11.06 -1.44
N LEU A 119 -4.55 11.22 -1.48
CA LEU A 119 -3.63 10.17 -1.91
C LEU A 119 -3.57 9.03 -0.87
N LEU A 120 -4.20 7.89 -1.19
CA LEU A 120 -4.34 6.74 -0.31
C LEU A 120 -3.18 5.74 -0.45
N VAL A 121 -2.80 5.41 -1.69
CA VAL A 121 -1.74 4.44 -2.00
C VAL A 121 -0.78 5.00 -3.02
N ALA A 122 0.52 4.93 -2.73
CA ALA A 122 1.59 5.15 -3.69
C ALA A 122 2.14 3.83 -4.21
N LEU A 123 2.33 3.70 -5.52
CA LEU A 123 2.83 2.49 -6.16
C LEU A 123 4.09 2.76 -6.97
N GLU A 124 5.04 1.83 -6.89
CA GLU A 124 6.30 1.80 -7.62
C GLU A 124 6.48 0.42 -8.25
N PHE A 125 6.92 0.38 -9.51
CA PHE A 125 7.15 -0.86 -10.24
C PHE A 125 8.60 -1.01 -10.63
N LYS A 126 9.11 -2.23 -10.57
CA LYS A 126 10.48 -2.56 -10.97
C LYS A 126 10.55 -3.85 -11.77
N LYS A 127 11.61 -3.96 -12.56
CA LYS A 127 12.05 -5.21 -13.21
C LYS A 127 13.49 -5.51 -12.82
N GLU A 128 13.73 -5.64 -11.52
CA GLU A 128 15.06 -5.83 -10.93
C GLU A 128 15.21 -7.13 -10.15
N ASP A 129 14.17 -7.96 -10.11
CA ASP A 129 14.18 -9.28 -9.48
C ASP A 129 14.50 -9.21 -7.97
N ALA A 130 14.02 -8.14 -7.30
CA ALA A 130 14.23 -7.80 -5.90
C ALA A 130 15.68 -7.55 -5.48
N LYS A 131 16.57 -7.19 -6.41
CA LYS A 131 17.99 -6.92 -6.10
C LYS A 131 18.20 -5.65 -5.28
N ASN A 132 17.41 -4.60 -5.51
CA ASN A 132 17.62 -3.27 -4.91
C ASN A 132 16.39 -2.76 -4.13
N VAL A 133 15.59 -3.66 -3.55
CA VAL A 133 14.34 -3.30 -2.83
C VAL A 133 14.59 -2.22 -1.79
N ALA A 134 15.68 -2.30 -1.02
CA ALA A 134 16.00 -1.32 0.01
C ALA A 134 16.28 0.08 -0.55
N GLU A 135 16.96 0.17 -1.70
CA GLU A 135 17.24 1.45 -2.35
C GLU A 135 15.97 2.06 -2.93
N VAL A 136 15.17 1.26 -3.64
CA VAL A 136 13.89 1.72 -4.23
C VAL A 136 12.93 2.16 -3.14
N TRP A 137 12.81 1.40 -2.07
CA TRP A 137 12.03 1.75 -0.89
C TRP A 137 12.45 3.10 -0.32
N ASP A 138 13.74 3.29 -0.02
CA ASP A 138 14.22 4.46 0.70
C ASP A 138 14.23 5.73 -0.16
N LYS A 139 14.65 5.62 -1.44
CA LYS A 139 14.82 6.78 -2.33
C LYS A 139 13.56 7.16 -3.11
N GLN A 140 12.68 6.20 -3.40
CA GLN A 140 11.54 6.43 -4.29
C GLN A 140 10.22 6.28 -3.53
N LEU A 141 9.89 5.07 -3.06
CA LEU A 141 8.57 4.81 -2.50
C LEU A 141 8.28 5.62 -1.23
N LYS A 142 9.25 5.79 -0.33
CA LYS A 142 9.10 6.72 0.81
C LYS A 142 8.87 8.16 0.37
N SER A 143 9.56 8.62 -0.68
CA SER A 143 9.35 9.98 -1.21
C SER A 143 7.93 10.14 -1.72
N TYR A 144 7.37 9.11 -2.35
CA TYR A 144 6.00 9.16 -2.87
C TYR A 144 4.97 9.18 -1.75
N MET A 145 5.15 8.32 -0.75
CA MET A 145 4.29 8.27 0.43
C MET A 145 4.34 9.57 1.25
N ASN A 146 5.46 10.31 1.20
CA ASN A 146 5.58 11.63 1.81
C ASN A 146 4.74 12.72 1.12
N GLU A 147 4.38 12.55 -0.15
CA GLU A 147 3.48 13.50 -0.82
C GLU A 147 2.06 13.44 -0.24
N SER A 148 1.63 12.28 0.26
CA SER A 148 0.34 12.14 0.92
C SER A 148 0.34 12.85 2.27
N ARG A 149 -0.72 13.59 2.57
CA ARG A 149 -1.04 14.12 3.90
C ARG A 149 -1.97 13.20 4.69
N LYS A 150 -2.42 12.12 4.06
CA LYS A 150 -3.24 11.11 4.72
C LYS A 150 -2.39 10.27 5.67
N ASP A 151 -3.00 9.90 6.78
CA ASP A 151 -2.41 9.08 7.82
C ASP A 151 -3.42 8.02 8.29
N PRO A 152 -3.18 6.71 8.05
CA PRO A 152 -2.04 6.16 7.34
C PRO A 152 -2.10 6.37 5.81
N CYS A 153 -0.93 6.36 5.17
CA CYS A 153 -0.75 6.24 3.71
C CYS A 153 -0.06 4.91 3.38
N PHE A 154 -0.51 4.23 2.33
CA PHE A 154 -0.01 2.90 1.97
C PHE A 154 0.97 2.95 0.80
N GLY A 155 1.95 2.05 0.81
CA GLY A 155 2.97 1.94 -0.22
C GLY A 155 3.01 0.53 -0.79
N VAL A 156 3.10 0.43 -2.11
CA VAL A 156 3.26 -0.84 -2.81
C VAL A 156 4.48 -0.76 -3.71
N LEU A 157 5.42 -1.67 -3.52
CA LEU A 157 6.48 -1.94 -4.50
C LEU A 157 6.23 -3.30 -5.12
N TYR A 158 6.11 -3.33 -6.44
CA TYR A 158 5.95 -4.57 -7.19
C TYR A 158 7.11 -4.76 -8.15
N ASP A 159 7.97 -5.74 -7.84
CA ASP A 159 9.20 -6.01 -8.60
C ASP A 159 9.18 -7.43 -9.16
N THR A 160 9.00 -7.54 -10.48
CA THR A 160 9.06 -8.84 -11.18
C THR A 160 8.21 -9.90 -10.46
N GLU A 161 6.95 -9.56 -10.21
CA GLU A 161 5.98 -10.41 -9.48
C GLU A 161 6.20 -10.58 -7.97
N ARG A 162 7.19 -9.91 -7.38
CA ARG A 162 7.35 -9.86 -5.92
C ARG A 162 6.67 -8.63 -5.36
N LEU A 163 5.79 -8.85 -4.38
CA LEU A 163 5.04 -7.79 -3.73
C LEU A 163 5.75 -7.36 -2.44
N PHE A 164 5.85 -6.06 -2.22
CA PHE A 164 6.30 -5.48 -0.96
C PHE A 164 5.31 -4.39 -0.53
N LEU A 165 4.64 -4.62 0.59
CA LEU A 165 3.67 -3.72 1.20
C LEU A 165 4.26 -2.90 2.34
N PHE A 166 3.90 -1.62 2.37
CA PHE A 166 4.39 -0.66 3.34
C PHE A 166 3.26 0.24 3.84
N LYS A 167 3.47 0.84 5.01
CA LYS A 167 2.63 1.92 5.51
C LYS A 167 3.48 3.07 6.05
N LYS A 168 2.99 4.28 5.85
CA LYS A 168 3.38 5.48 6.57
C LYS A 168 2.28 5.72 7.58
N GLU A 169 2.64 5.66 8.85
CA GLU A 169 1.75 5.93 9.97
C GLU A 169 2.44 6.95 10.88
N GLU A 170 1.77 8.07 11.14
CA GLU A 170 2.32 9.26 11.79
C GLU A 170 3.56 9.80 11.06
N LYS A 171 4.76 9.42 11.53
CA LYS A 171 6.06 9.78 10.95
C LYS A 171 6.91 8.55 10.62
N SER A 172 6.38 7.36 10.88
CA SER A 172 7.08 6.09 10.73
C SER A 172 6.78 5.46 9.39
N PHE A 173 7.82 4.93 8.74
CA PHE A 173 7.75 4.22 7.47
C PHE A 173 8.16 2.78 7.70
N VAL A 174 7.20 1.86 7.69
CA VAL A 174 7.41 0.45 8.04
C VAL A 174 6.73 -0.48 7.05
N ARG A 175 7.01 -1.78 7.15
CA ARG A 175 6.28 -2.80 6.37
C ARG A 175 4.84 -2.85 6.86
N TYR A 176 3.92 -3.16 5.95
CA TYR A 176 2.49 -3.23 6.27
C TYR A 176 2.18 -4.34 7.29
N SER A 177 2.77 -5.53 7.09
CA SER A 177 2.72 -6.61 8.09
C SER A 177 3.77 -6.38 9.17
N ASP A 178 3.32 -6.39 10.42
CA ASP A 178 4.15 -6.17 11.60
C ASP A 178 5.24 -7.24 11.79
N GLU A 179 5.03 -8.45 11.29
CA GLU A 179 6.01 -9.54 11.38
C GLU A 179 7.34 -9.22 10.66
N TYR A 180 7.29 -8.27 9.72
CA TYR A 180 8.48 -7.80 8.99
C TYR A 180 9.15 -6.58 9.64
N ASN A 181 8.67 -6.14 10.80
CA ASN A 181 9.15 -4.95 11.51
C ASN A 181 9.77 -5.36 12.85
N VAL A 182 11.11 -5.38 12.96
CA VAL A 182 11.80 -5.86 14.17
C VAL A 182 11.42 -5.07 15.43
N LYS A 183 11.12 -3.77 15.30
CA LYS A 183 10.74 -2.87 16.40
C LYS A 183 9.36 -2.22 16.18
N GLY A 184 8.50 -2.83 15.35
CA GLY A 184 7.21 -2.25 15.00
C GLY A 184 7.35 -0.86 14.37
N LEU A 185 6.52 0.09 14.79
CA LEU A 185 6.55 1.49 14.29
C LEU A 185 7.87 2.23 14.55
N ALA A 186 8.69 1.77 15.50
CA ALA A 186 9.99 2.35 15.77
C ALA A 186 11.11 1.81 14.85
N SER A 187 10.79 0.89 13.94
CA SER A 187 11.78 0.27 13.04
C SER A 187 12.36 1.28 12.06
N LYS A 188 13.69 1.29 11.94
CA LYS A 188 14.40 1.99 10.87
C LYS A 188 14.46 1.12 9.61
N THR A 189 14.85 1.69 8.46
CA THR A 189 14.97 0.95 7.18
C THR A 189 15.78 -0.35 7.32
N SER A 190 16.90 -0.33 8.05
CA SER A 190 17.77 -1.49 8.27
C SER A 190 17.15 -2.58 9.16
N GLU A 191 16.05 -2.26 9.85
CA GLU A 191 15.33 -3.14 10.78
C GLU A 191 14.02 -3.65 10.15
N LEU A 192 13.80 -3.38 8.87
CA LEU A 192 12.69 -3.91 8.07
C LEU A 192 13.17 -5.16 7.30
N SER A 193 12.33 -6.19 7.25
CA SER A 193 12.56 -7.32 6.35
C SER A 193 12.20 -6.93 4.92
N LEU A 194 13.22 -6.51 4.15
CA LEU A 194 13.09 -6.06 2.75
C LEU A 194 13.48 -7.12 1.73
N LEU A 195 14.01 -8.26 2.18
CA LEU A 195 14.38 -9.39 1.32
C LEU A 195 13.23 -10.37 1.10
N VAL A 196 12.21 -10.30 1.96
CA VAL A 196 11.07 -11.23 1.96
C VAL A 196 9.85 -10.52 1.36
N PRO A 197 9.32 -11.00 0.22
CA PRO A 197 8.10 -10.45 -0.36
C PRO A 197 6.87 -10.87 0.43
N ASP A 198 5.85 -10.01 0.39
CA ASP A 198 4.52 -10.29 0.93
C ASP A 198 3.76 -11.28 0.03
N PRO A 199 2.99 -12.21 0.62
CA PRO A 199 1.98 -12.97 -0.10
C PRO A 199 0.90 -12.06 -0.70
N TYR A 200 0.38 -12.39 -1.89
CA TYR A 200 -0.71 -11.62 -2.51
C TYR A 200 -2.01 -11.57 -1.69
N VAL A 201 -2.22 -12.51 -0.77
CA VAL A 201 -3.38 -12.48 0.14
C VAL A 201 -3.30 -11.33 1.16
N ASN A 202 -2.10 -10.79 1.40
CA ASN A 202 -1.89 -9.67 2.32
C ASN A 202 -2.16 -8.32 1.66
N LEU A 203 -2.36 -8.27 0.34
CA LEU A 203 -2.70 -7.03 -0.36
C LEU A 203 -4.10 -6.58 0.11
N PRO A 204 -4.22 -5.45 0.81
CA PRO A 204 -5.52 -4.99 1.29
C PRO A 204 -6.39 -4.52 0.13
N ASP A 205 -7.71 -4.68 0.26
CA ASP A 205 -8.67 -4.08 -0.66
C ASP A 205 -8.96 -2.62 -0.28
N PHE A 206 -9.63 -1.89 -1.18
CA PHE A 206 -9.96 -0.48 -0.99
C PHE A 206 -10.72 -0.22 0.31
N ASN A 207 -11.75 -1.02 0.61
CA ASN A 207 -12.59 -0.83 1.80
C ASN A 207 -11.79 -1.01 3.11
N THR A 208 -10.89 -1.99 3.13
CA THR A 208 -9.98 -2.22 4.26
C THR A 208 -9.14 -0.97 4.50
N LEU A 209 -8.55 -0.39 3.46
CA LEU A 209 -7.71 0.80 3.60
C LEU A 209 -8.49 2.04 4.07
N ILE A 210 -9.69 2.27 3.51
CA ILE A 210 -10.55 3.38 3.96
C ILE A 210 -10.94 3.20 5.44
N SER A 211 -11.29 1.99 5.86
CA SER A 211 -11.68 1.72 7.25
C SER A 211 -10.56 2.01 8.25
N LYS A 212 -9.29 1.75 7.88
CA LYS A 212 -8.11 2.04 8.71
C LYS A 212 -7.76 3.54 8.76
N GLY A 213 -8.09 4.30 7.71
CA GLY A 213 -7.96 5.76 7.68
C GLY A 213 -8.97 6.51 8.56
N HIS A 214 -10.07 5.86 8.94
CA HIS A 214 -11.00 6.41 9.91
C HIS A 214 -10.67 5.86 11.30
N SER A 215 -10.05 6.68 12.13
CA SER A 215 -9.96 6.48 13.58
C SER A 215 -11.35 6.57 14.22
N LYS A 216 -12.24 5.63 13.91
CA LYS A 216 -13.46 5.43 14.69
C LYS A 216 -13.04 4.91 16.06
N LYS A 217 -13.44 5.63 17.12
CA LYS A 217 -13.57 5.03 18.46
C LYS A 217 -14.24 3.68 18.28
N ILE A 218 -13.48 2.62 18.56
CA ILE A 218 -13.88 1.25 18.29
C ILE A 218 -15.07 0.92 19.19
N ASP A 219 -16.25 0.77 18.59
CA ASP A 219 -17.41 0.20 19.27
C ASP A 219 -17.28 -1.33 19.26
N ILE A 220 -16.64 -1.83 20.32
CA ILE A 220 -16.39 -3.27 20.56
C ILE A 220 -17.66 -4.13 20.54
N THR A 221 -18.85 -3.55 20.69
CA THR A 221 -20.11 -4.31 20.73
C THR A 221 -20.60 -4.79 19.35
N ARG A 222 -19.99 -4.31 18.26
CA ARG A 222 -20.45 -4.56 16.88
C ARG A 222 -19.45 -5.30 15.99
N GLN A 223 -18.30 -5.72 16.52
CA GLN A 223 -17.28 -6.41 15.73
C GLN A 223 -17.72 -7.82 15.31
N LYS A 224 -17.43 -8.18 14.06
CA LYS A 224 -17.46 -9.56 13.57
C LYS A 224 -16.05 -10.14 13.61
N ILE A 225 -15.93 -11.46 13.64
CA ILE A 225 -14.63 -12.18 13.66
C ILE A 225 -13.69 -11.74 12.53
N LYS A 226 -14.24 -11.30 11.40
CA LYS A 226 -13.51 -10.83 10.21
C LYS A 226 -12.87 -9.44 10.38
N ASP A 227 -13.33 -8.68 11.37
CA ASP A 227 -12.89 -7.32 11.68
C ASP A 227 -11.72 -7.33 12.68
N LEU A 228 -11.36 -8.50 13.22
CA LEU A 228 -10.22 -8.68 14.11
C LEU A 228 -8.93 -8.71 13.28
N GLU A 229 -7.97 -7.84 13.62
CA GLU A 229 -6.63 -7.93 13.06
C GLU A 229 -5.96 -9.25 13.47
N VAL A 230 -5.17 -9.82 12.56
CA VAL A 230 -4.34 -10.98 12.87
C VAL A 230 -3.31 -10.55 13.91
N ILE A 231 -3.27 -11.24 15.06
CA ILE A 231 -2.35 -10.92 16.15
C ILE A 231 -0.91 -11.08 15.66
N SER A 232 -0.23 -9.95 15.51
CA SER A 232 1.19 -9.89 15.17
C SER A 232 2.07 -10.00 16.41
N GLY A 233 3.35 -10.35 16.24
CA GLY A 233 4.29 -10.53 17.35
C GLY A 233 4.44 -9.31 18.27
N ILE A 234 4.15 -8.09 17.81
CA ILE A 234 4.20 -6.87 18.62
C ILE A 234 2.92 -6.71 19.47
N GLN A 235 1.76 -7.09 18.93
CA GLN A 235 0.53 -7.18 19.72
C GLN A 235 0.68 -8.22 20.84
N SER A 236 1.52 -9.26 20.65
CA SER A 236 1.84 -10.20 21.75
C SER A 236 2.54 -9.53 22.93
N ILE A 237 3.40 -8.53 22.72
CA ILE A 237 4.07 -7.79 23.80
C ILE A 237 3.06 -6.91 24.54
N GLN A 238 2.17 -6.24 23.80
CA GLN A 238 1.15 -5.38 24.38
C GLN A 238 0.08 -6.19 25.12
N ILE A 239 -0.29 -7.36 24.61
CA ILE A 239 -1.13 -8.36 25.27
C ILE A 239 -0.41 -8.93 26.50
N ASN A 240 0.87 -9.28 26.41
CA ASN A 240 1.65 -9.77 27.55
C ASN A 240 1.78 -8.71 28.64
N ASN A 241 1.98 -7.44 28.28
CA ASN A 241 2.03 -6.34 29.23
C ASN A 241 0.66 -6.07 29.86
N SER A 242 -0.41 -6.17 29.08
CA SER A 242 -1.79 -6.04 29.56
C SER A 242 -2.17 -7.21 30.48
N MET A 243 -1.85 -8.44 30.09
CA MET A 243 -2.00 -9.64 30.93
C MET A 243 -1.17 -9.54 32.20
N SER A 244 0.10 -9.11 32.11
CA SER A 244 0.96 -8.90 33.29
C SER A 244 0.37 -7.85 34.22
N SER A 245 -0.23 -6.78 33.67
CA SER A 245 -0.90 -5.74 34.46
C SER A 245 -2.19 -6.25 35.11
N ILE A 246 -2.98 -7.04 34.39
CA ILE A 246 -4.18 -7.70 34.93
C ILE A 246 -3.81 -8.68 36.04
N LEU A 247 -2.81 -9.54 35.84
CA LEU A 247 -2.32 -10.49 36.83
C LEU A 247 -1.82 -9.77 38.08
N LYS A 248 -1.00 -8.72 37.93
CA LYS A 248 -0.55 -7.89 39.05
C LYS A 248 -1.71 -7.21 39.78
N MET A 249 -2.75 -6.79 39.05
CA MET A 249 -3.92 -6.16 39.65
C MET A 249 -4.79 -7.18 40.39
N MET A 250 -4.96 -8.39 39.84
CA MET A 250 -5.65 -9.53 40.46
C MET A 250 -4.94 -10.00 41.74
N ASP A 251 -3.61 -10.08 41.73
CA ASP A 251 -2.80 -10.35 42.92
C ASP A 251 -2.97 -9.25 43.97
N ARG A 252 -2.97 -7.97 43.55
CA ARG A 252 -3.09 -6.82 44.45
C ARG A 252 -4.45 -6.71 45.12
N VAL A 253 -5.53 -7.11 44.44
CA VAL A 253 -6.90 -7.10 45.00
C VAL A 253 -7.27 -8.42 45.70
N GLY A 254 -6.32 -9.35 45.86
CA GLY A 254 -6.52 -10.59 46.61
C GLY A 254 -7.54 -11.55 45.99
N LEU A 255 -7.85 -11.40 44.70
CA LEU A 255 -8.74 -12.31 43.96
C LEU A 255 -7.99 -13.56 43.50
N VAL A 256 -7.30 -14.21 44.44
CA VAL A 256 -6.66 -15.51 44.23
C VAL A 256 -7.71 -16.62 44.38
N ASN A 257 -8.76 -16.55 43.58
CA ASN A 257 -9.76 -17.62 43.54
C ASN A 257 -9.41 -18.48 42.31
N GLN A 258 -9.09 -19.76 42.52
CA GLN A 258 -8.57 -20.69 41.50
C GLN A 258 -9.38 -20.72 40.20
N LYS A 259 -10.68 -20.38 40.25
CA LYS A 259 -11.55 -20.24 39.06
C LYS A 259 -11.16 -19.11 38.10
N GLY A 260 -10.50 -18.05 38.55
CA GLY A 260 -10.06 -16.95 37.67
C GLY A 260 -8.90 -17.34 36.76
N PHE A 261 -8.07 -18.29 37.22
CA PHE A 261 -6.93 -18.81 36.45
C PHE A 261 -7.39 -19.77 35.35
N GLU A 262 -8.45 -20.56 35.57
CA GLU A 262 -9.01 -21.49 34.58
C GLU A 262 -9.66 -20.78 33.37
N ILE A 263 -10.04 -19.51 33.50
CA ILE A 263 -10.64 -18.74 32.40
C ILE A 263 -9.56 -18.20 31.43
N LEU A 264 -8.30 -18.16 31.86
CA LEU A 264 -7.17 -17.58 31.12
C LEU A 264 -6.28 -18.60 30.39
N ILE A 265 -6.54 -19.91 30.56
CA ILE A 265 -5.83 -21.01 29.88
C ILE A 265 -6.65 -21.47 28.67
#